data_AF-A0A257TRX5-F1
#
_entry.id   AF-A0A257TRX5-F1
#
_cell.length_a   1.000
_cell.length_b   1.000
_cell.length_c   1.000
_cell.angle_alpha   90.00
_cell.angle_beta   90.00
_cell.angle_gamma   90.00
#
_symmetry.space_group_name_H-M   'P 1'
#
loop_
_entity.id
_entity.type
_entity.pdbx_description
1 polymer ?
#
loop_
_entity_poly.entity_id
_entity_poly.type
_entity_poly.pdbx_seq_one_letter_code
_entity_poly.pdbx_strand_id
1 'polypeptide(L)'
;MGADRVLFGSEDLGTVCLEVRRDGDQWKATKRWSSKSLRPAYNDFVLYDGTAYGFDGGIFGAIDVQTGKRRWKGGRYGHGQVLLLADQGLLLVSAESGEVAILSATPEKHRELARFQAIEGKTWNHPAMAHGCLYLRNDQEIACFRLASNSSR
;
A
#
# COMPACT_ATOMS: atom_id res chain seq x y z
N MET A 1 6.16 1.50 -14.08
CA MET A 1 5.45 2.67 -14.66
C MET A 1 6.46 3.45 -15.50
N GLY A 2 6.07 4.09 -16.61
CA GLY A 2 7.02 4.93 -17.38
C GLY A 2 7.50 6.13 -16.56
N ALA A 3 8.70 6.64 -16.85
CA ALA A 3 9.34 7.72 -16.08
C ALA A 3 8.51 9.02 -16.00
N ASP A 4 7.62 9.23 -16.96
CA ASP A 4 6.84 10.47 -17.13
C ASP A 4 5.44 10.41 -16.50
N ARG A 5 5.20 9.49 -15.55
CA ARG A 5 3.87 9.32 -14.95
C ARG A 5 3.88 9.61 -13.47
N VAL A 6 2.85 10.31 -13.04
CA VAL A 6 2.58 10.62 -11.63
C VAL A 6 1.26 9.95 -11.25
N LEU A 7 1.28 9.18 -10.18
CA LEU A 7 0.12 8.54 -9.60
C LEU A 7 -0.14 9.16 -8.23
N PHE A 8 -1.34 9.66 -8.00
CA PHE A 8 -1.75 10.17 -6.68
C PHE A 8 -3.15 9.68 -6.35
N GLY A 9 -3.47 9.67 -5.06
CA GLY A 9 -4.78 9.26 -4.57
C GLY A 9 -5.32 10.23 -3.54
N SER A 10 -6.64 10.34 -3.48
CA SER A 10 -7.35 10.94 -2.37
C SER A 10 -8.66 10.20 -2.10
N GLU A 11 -9.26 10.45 -0.94
CA GLU A 11 -10.50 9.80 -0.55
C GLU A 11 -11.64 10.15 -1.52
N ASP A 12 -11.76 11.44 -1.83
CA ASP A 12 -12.82 11.96 -2.69
C ASP A 12 -12.59 11.65 -4.16
N LEU A 13 -11.37 11.84 -4.67
CA LEU A 13 -11.07 11.69 -6.10
C LEU A 13 -10.80 10.23 -6.47
N GLY A 14 -10.40 9.39 -5.51
CA GLY A 14 -9.78 8.11 -5.77
C GLY A 14 -8.38 8.28 -6.32
N THR A 15 -7.95 7.32 -7.13
CA THR A 15 -6.62 7.33 -7.73
C THR A 15 -6.64 7.92 -9.13
N VAL A 16 -5.68 8.79 -9.44
CA VAL A 16 -5.53 9.45 -10.74
C VAL A 16 -4.10 9.27 -11.23
N CYS A 17 -3.98 8.87 -12.49
CA CYS A 17 -2.69 8.85 -13.19
C CYS A 17 -2.62 10.02 -14.17
N LEU A 18 -1.57 10.83 -14.00
CA LEU A 18 -1.18 11.88 -14.92
C LEU A 18 0.06 11.43 -15.69
N GLU A 19 0.14 11.85 -16.94
CA GLU A 19 1.36 11.89 -17.73
C GLU A 19 1.87 13.32 -17.74
N VAL A 20 3.11 13.52 -17.33
CA VAL A 20 3.75 14.82 -17.19
C VAL A 20 4.92 14.86 -18.15
N ARG A 21 4.85 15.75 -19.15
CA ARG A 21 5.91 15.91 -20.16
C ARG A 21 6.34 17.36 -20.23
N ARG A 22 7.61 17.57 -20.54
CA ARG A 22 8.16 18.90 -20.85
C ARG A 22 7.88 19.22 -22.31
N ASP A 23 7.37 20.43 -22.55
CA ASP A 23 7.07 20.99 -23.87
C ASP A 23 7.79 22.35 -23.97
N GLY A 24 9.02 22.32 -24.50
CA GLY A 24 9.94 23.46 -24.44
C GLY A 24 10.27 23.87 -23.00
N ASP A 25 9.91 25.10 -22.65
CA ASP A 25 10.08 25.65 -21.28
C ASP A 25 8.86 25.47 -20.38
N GLN A 26 7.83 24.80 -20.86
CA GLN A 26 6.60 24.54 -20.10
C GLN A 26 6.47 23.06 -19.73
N TRP A 27 5.71 22.78 -18.67
CA TRP A 27 5.30 21.44 -18.30
C TRP A 27 3.82 21.23 -18.64
N LYS A 28 3.51 20.11 -19.30
CA LYS A 28 2.14 19.70 -19.62
C LYS A 28 1.79 18.43 -18.86
N ALA A 29 0.74 18.50 -18.05
CA ALA A 29 0.17 17.35 -17.36
C ALA A 29 -1.16 16.93 -18.02
N THR A 30 -1.25 15.67 -18.45
CA THR A 30 -2.46 15.11 -19.08
C THR A 30 -2.97 13.94 -18.26
N LYS A 31 -4.26 13.97 -17.87
CA LYS A 31 -4.89 12.84 -17.18
C LYS A 31 -4.98 11.64 -18.12
N ARG A 32 -4.38 10.53 -17.73
CA ARG A 32 -4.45 9.25 -18.45
C ARG A 32 -5.67 8.45 -18.06
N TRP A 33 -5.91 8.34 -16.75
CA TRP A 33 -7.08 7.67 -16.19
C TRP A 33 -7.36 8.16 -14.77
N SER A 34 -8.58 7.90 -14.32
CA SER A 34 -9.01 8.06 -12.91
C SER A 34 -9.80 6.83 -12.48
N SER A 35 -9.70 6.44 -11.22
CA SER A 35 -10.32 5.23 -10.68
C SER A 35 -10.79 5.45 -9.24
N LYS A 36 -12.00 4.99 -8.92
CA LYS A 36 -12.49 4.91 -7.53
C LYS A 36 -12.11 3.59 -6.85
N SER A 37 -11.25 2.80 -7.48
CA SER A 37 -10.96 1.45 -7.00
C SER A 37 -9.99 1.42 -5.81
N LEU A 38 -9.16 2.45 -5.67
CA LEU A 38 -8.44 2.80 -4.46
C LEU A 38 -8.77 4.25 -4.10
N ARG A 39 -9.12 4.46 -2.85
CA ARG A 39 -9.53 5.73 -2.23
C ARG A 39 -8.83 5.84 -0.88
N PRO A 40 -7.52 6.17 -0.88
CA PRO A 40 -6.77 6.37 0.35
C PRO A 40 -7.31 7.57 1.13
N ALA A 41 -7.41 7.45 2.45
CA ALA A 41 -7.81 8.56 3.33
C ALA A 41 -6.59 9.17 4.02
N TYR A 42 -6.00 8.44 4.98
CA TYR A 42 -4.79 8.82 5.73
C TYR A 42 -3.59 7.93 5.41
N ASN A 43 -3.74 7.08 4.40
CA ASN A 43 -2.82 5.99 4.09
C ASN A 43 -2.30 6.15 2.67
N ASP A 44 -1.11 5.64 2.42
CA ASP A 44 -0.57 5.57 1.06
C ASP A 44 -0.97 4.28 0.36
N PHE A 45 -0.63 4.18 -0.93
CA PHE A 45 -0.56 2.93 -1.68
C PHE A 45 0.88 2.69 -2.12
N VAL A 46 1.24 1.43 -2.33
CA VAL A 46 2.56 1.02 -2.81
C VAL A 46 2.48 0.45 -4.22
N LEU A 47 3.53 0.62 -5.01
CA LEU A 47 3.64 0.07 -6.35
C LEU A 47 4.59 -1.11 -6.37
N TYR A 48 4.14 -2.24 -6.88
CA TYR A 48 4.96 -3.43 -7.08
C TYR A 48 4.54 -4.14 -8.37
N ASP A 49 5.52 -4.45 -9.22
CA ASP A 49 5.35 -5.17 -10.49
C ASP A 49 4.11 -4.74 -11.33
N GLY A 50 4.02 -3.43 -11.63
CA GLY A 50 2.94 -2.87 -12.45
C GLY A 50 1.57 -2.79 -11.77
N THR A 51 1.49 -3.12 -10.48
CA THR A 51 0.26 -3.11 -9.68
C THR A 51 0.38 -2.12 -8.52
N ALA A 52 -0.68 -1.36 -8.24
CA ALA A 52 -0.78 -0.53 -7.05
C ALA A 52 -1.62 -1.25 -6.00
N TYR A 53 -1.14 -1.31 -4.77
CA TYR A 53 -1.80 -1.93 -3.63
C TYR A 53 -2.09 -0.88 -2.58
N GLY A 54 -3.34 -0.77 -2.15
CA GLY A 54 -3.75 0.27 -1.24
C GLY A 54 -5.17 0.09 -0.75
N PHE A 55 -5.67 1.12 -0.08
CA PHE A 55 -6.99 1.10 0.52
C PHE A 55 -8.07 1.74 -0.36
N ASP A 56 -9.28 1.24 -0.21
CA ASP A 56 -10.53 1.81 -0.67
C ASP A 56 -11.49 1.89 0.52
N GLY A 57 -11.38 3.00 1.26
CA GLY A 57 -11.88 3.09 2.63
C GLY A 57 -11.20 2.04 3.51
N GLY A 58 -11.94 1.36 4.39
CA GLY A 58 -11.37 0.36 5.30
C GLY A 58 -11.00 -1.00 4.70
N ILE A 59 -11.01 -1.15 3.38
CA ILE A 59 -10.79 -2.43 2.69
C ILE A 59 -9.61 -2.30 1.74
N PHE A 60 -8.71 -3.29 1.76
CA PHE A 60 -7.53 -3.30 0.90
C PHE A 60 -7.85 -3.78 -0.52
N GLY A 61 -6.99 -3.45 -1.47
CA GLY A 61 -7.22 -3.75 -2.87
C GLY A 61 -5.98 -3.59 -3.73
N ALA A 62 -6.12 -4.03 -4.97
CA ALA A 62 -5.12 -3.87 -6.00
C ALA A 62 -5.73 -3.29 -7.28
N ILE A 63 -4.98 -2.43 -7.97
CA ILE A 63 -5.32 -1.91 -9.30
C ILE A 63 -4.14 -2.07 -10.25
N ASP A 64 -4.45 -2.23 -11.52
CA ASP A 64 -3.48 -2.16 -12.60
C ASP A 64 -3.00 -0.71 -12.80
N VAL A 65 -1.69 -0.45 -12.76
CA VAL A 65 -1.14 0.91 -12.84
C VAL A 65 -1.27 1.51 -14.25
N GLN A 66 -1.40 0.68 -15.28
CA GLN A 66 -1.52 1.16 -16.66
C GLN A 66 -2.94 1.66 -16.96
N THR A 67 -3.95 1.00 -16.39
CA THR A 67 -5.36 1.21 -16.75
C THR A 67 -6.22 1.75 -15.61
N GLY A 68 -5.75 1.68 -14.36
CA GLY A 68 -6.52 2.03 -13.16
C GLY A 68 -7.62 1.03 -12.81
N LYS A 69 -7.74 -0.09 -13.53
CA LYS A 69 -8.79 -1.09 -13.30
C LYS A 69 -8.48 -1.92 -12.06
N ARG A 70 -9.52 -2.19 -11.26
CA ARG A 70 -9.43 -3.08 -10.10
C ARG A 70 -9.02 -4.48 -10.53
N ARG A 71 -8.04 -5.02 -9.82
CA ARG A 71 -7.64 -6.43 -9.90
C ARG A 71 -8.41 -7.23 -8.86
N TRP A 72 -8.35 -6.80 -7.59
CA TRP A 72 -9.12 -7.39 -6.51
C TRP A 72 -9.40 -6.38 -5.39
N LYS A 73 -10.32 -6.76 -4.49
CA LYS A 73 -10.63 -6.06 -3.24
C LYS A 73 -10.85 -7.12 -2.15
N GLY A 74 -10.21 -6.97 -1.01
CA GLY A 74 -10.28 -7.95 0.06
C GLY A 74 -9.46 -7.54 1.28
N GLY A 75 -9.83 -8.10 2.43
CA GLY A 75 -9.22 -7.76 3.72
C GLY A 75 -9.73 -6.43 4.28
N ARG A 76 -10.35 -6.49 5.47
CA ARG A 76 -10.86 -5.33 6.19
C ARG A 76 -9.82 -4.97 7.25
N TYR A 77 -9.17 -3.82 7.09
CA TYR A 77 -8.08 -3.37 7.97
C TYR A 77 -8.31 -1.95 8.50
N GLY A 78 -9.51 -1.38 8.31
CA GLY A 78 -9.83 -0.02 8.77
C GLY A 78 -8.95 1.04 8.11
N HIS A 79 -8.64 2.12 8.83
CA HIS A 79 -7.66 3.13 8.41
C HIS A 79 -6.20 2.67 8.63
N GLY A 80 -5.91 1.46 8.14
CA GLY A 80 -4.61 0.83 8.24
C GLY A 80 -3.54 1.46 7.34
N GLN A 81 -2.32 0.96 7.43
CA GLN A 81 -1.18 1.40 6.63
C GLN A 81 -0.54 0.21 5.92
N VAL A 82 0.24 0.47 4.86
CA VAL A 82 0.95 -0.58 4.11
C VAL A 82 2.43 -0.26 3.97
N LEU A 83 3.27 -1.29 4.10
CA LEU A 83 4.68 -1.27 3.75
C LEU A 83 4.99 -2.40 2.77
N LEU A 84 5.73 -2.09 1.71
CA LEU A 84 6.16 -3.06 0.70
C LEU A 84 7.54 -3.62 1.04
N LEU A 85 7.63 -4.94 1.12
CA LEU A 85 8.88 -5.68 1.15
C LEU A 85 9.16 -6.21 -0.26
N ALA A 86 9.73 -5.33 -1.11
CA ALA A 86 9.84 -5.56 -2.55
C ALA A 86 10.64 -6.83 -2.89
N ASP A 87 11.78 -7.05 -2.24
CA ASP A 87 12.64 -8.20 -2.50
C ASP A 87 11.97 -9.55 -2.17
N GLN A 88 10.97 -9.55 -1.28
CA GLN A 88 10.21 -10.74 -0.90
C GLN A 88 8.87 -10.85 -1.64
N GLY A 89 8.44 -9.81 -2.36
CA GLY A 89 7.10 -9.72 -2.92
C GLY A 89 6.00 -9.82 -1.86
N LEU A 90 6.22 -9.16 -0.71
CA LEU A 90 5.28 -9.17 0.41
C LEU A 90 4.79 -7.76 0.76
N LEU A 91 3.56 -7.69 1.25
CA LEU A 91 2.94 -6.49 1.80
C LEU A 91 2.71 -6.70 3.29
N LEU A 92 3.21 -5.79 4.11
CA LEU A 92 2.85 -5.69 5.51
C LEU A 92 1.74 -4.67 5.64
N VAL A 93 0.54 -5.13 6.00
CA VAL A 93 -0.62 -4.27 6.23
C VAL A 93 -0.85 -4.18 7.73
N SER A 94 -0.63 -3.01 8.32
CA SER A 94 -1.04 -2.74 9.71
C SER A 94 -2.52 -2.34 9.70
N ALA A 95 -3.33 -3.06 10.46
CA ALA A 95 -4.74 -2.75 10.63
C ALA A 95 -4.95 -1.65 11.68
N GLU A 96 -6.06 -0.94 11.57
CA GLU A 96 -6.47 0.08 12.55
C GLU A 96 -6.52 -0.46 13.99
N SER A 97 -6.85 -1.74 14.15
CA SER A 97 -6.94 -2.46 15.43
C SER A 97 -5.61 -3.01 15.95
N GLY A 98 -4.49 -2.69 15.30
CA GLY A 98 -3.15 -3.06 15.77
C GLY A 98 -2.63 -4.42 15.30
N GLU A 99 -3.41 -5.21 14.55
CA GLU A 99 -2.88 -6.39 13.88
C GLU A 99 -1.95 -6.02 12.73
N VAL A 100 -0.98 -6.90 12.46
CA VAL A 100 -0.22 -6.91 11.22
C VAL A 100 -0.65 -8.13 10.42
N ALA A 101 -1.07 -7.90 9.18
CA ALA A 101 -1.30 -8.95 8.18
C ALA A 101 -0.16 -8.93 7.15
N ILE A 102 0.36 -10.11 6.84
CA ILE A 102 1.36 -10.32 5.78
C ILE A 102 0.62 -10.86 4.57
N LEU A 103 0.63 -10.11 3.48
CA LEU A 103 -0.01 -10.48 2.22
C LEU A 103 1.04 -10.77 1.13
N SER A 104 0.72 -11.65 0.21
CA SER A 104 1.47 -11.76 -1.04
C SER A 104 1.18 -10.55 -1.93
N ALA A 105 2.21 -9.91 -2.48
CA ALA A 105 2.10 -8.80 -3.43
C ALA A 105 1.78 -9.31 -4.84
N THR A 106 0.61 -9.92 -4.98
CA THR A 106 0.18 -10.65 -6.19
C THR A 106 -1.08 -9.99 -6.79
N PRO A 107 -1.17 -9.74 -8.11
CA PRO A 107 -2.32 -9.06 -8.70
C PRO A 107 -3.54 -9.98 -8.90
N GLU A 108 -3.46 -11.28 -8.64
CA GLU A 108 -4.49 -12.25 -8.97
C GLU A 108 -5.63 -12.25 -7.95
N LYS A 109 -5.30 -12.16 -6.66
CA LYS A 109 -6.27 -12.18 -5.57
C LYS A 109 -5.67 -11.64 -4.27
N HIS A 110 -6.55 -11.28 -3.34
CA HIS A 110 -6.16 -11.08 -1.94
C HIS A 110 -5.68 -12.42 -1.37
N ARG A 111 -4.42 -12.47 -0.91
CA ARG A 111 -3.79 -13.67 -0.34
C ARG A 111 -3.04 -13.30 0.93
N GLU A 112 -3.71 -13.50 2.06
CA GLU A 112 -3.11 -13.39 3.40
C GLU A 112 -2.30 -14.65 3.72
N LEU A 113 -1.07 -14.45 4.17
CA LEU A 113 -0.12 -15.51 4.50
C LEU A 113 -0.01 -15.72 6.02
N ALA A 114 -0.09 -14.63 6.77
CA ALA A 114 -0.03 -14.64 8.23
C ALA A 114 -0.71 -13.39 8.79
N ARG A 115 -1.12 -13.48 10.06
CA ARG A 115 -1.65 -12.36 10.84
C ARG A 115 -1.28 -12.55 12.30
N PHE A 116 -0.94 -11.46 12.98
CA PHE A 116 -0.72 -11.45 14.42
C PHE A 116 -1.08 -10.09 15.03
N GLN A 117 -1.45 -10.07 16.31
CA GLN A 117 -1.63 -8.83 17.07
C GLN A 117 -0.24 -8.25 17.39
N ALA A 118 0.04 -7.03 16.91
CA ALA A 118 1.35 -6.41 17.08
C ALA A 118 1.39 -5.39 18.22
N ILE A 119 0.32 -4.61 18.37
CA ILE A 119 0.11 -3.63 19.45
C ILE A 119 -1.36 -3.62 19.82
N GLU A 120 -1.71 -3.27 21.05
CA GLU A 120 -3.11 -3.17 21.47
C GLU A 120 -3.69 -1.79 21.15
N GLY A 121 -5.00 -1.71 20.88
CA GLY A 121 -5.67 -0.44 20.62
C GLY A 121 -5.45 0.14 19.22
N LYS A 122 -5.89 1.39 19.04
CA LYS A 122 -6.02 2.01 17.71
C LYS A 122 -4.68 2.53 17.19
N THR A 123 -4.34 2.21 15.94
CA THR A 123 -3.20 2.81 15.24
C THR A 123 -3.55 3.27 13.84
N TRP A 124 -3.09 4.46 13.46
CA TRP A 124 -3.09 4.97 12.09
C TRP A 124 -1.67 5.32 11.61
N ASN A 125 -0.64 4.92 12.39
CA ASN A 125 0.75 5.26 12.10
C ASN A 125 1.36 4.29 11.07
N HIS A 126 2.20 4.83 10.19
CA HIS A 126 2.94 4.02 9.21
C HIS A 126 3.94 3.10 9.93
N PRO A 127 3.96 1.79 9.62
CA PRO A 127 5.00 0.91 10.11
C PRO A 127 6.34 1.27 9.47
N ALA A 128 7.43 0.97 10.16
CA ALA A 128 8.78 1.17 9.65
C ALA A 128 9.61 -0.12 9.69
N MET A 129 10.50 -0.27 8.72
CA MET A 129 11.35 -1.44 8.57
C MET A 129 12.82 -1.00 8.65
N ALA A 130 13.56 -1.47 9.65
CA ALA A 130 14.98 -1.16 9.79
C ALA A 130 15.74 -2.32 10.44
N HIS A 131 16.89 -2.68 9.89
CA HIS A 131 17.76 -3.75 10.42
C HIS A 131 17.03 -5.09 10.64
N GLY A 132 16.09 -5.44 9.76
CA GLY A 132 15.28 -6.66 9.88
C GLY A 132 14.19 -6.61 10.97
N CYS A 133 13.95 -5.45 11.56
CA CYS A 133 12.95 -5.22 12.61
C CYS A 133 11.80 -4.34 12.12
N LEU A 134 10.58 -4.79 12.39
CA LEU A 134 9.32 -4.12 12.14
C LEU A 134 8.91 -3.32 13.36
N TYR A 135 8.81 -2.01 13.17
CA TYR A 135 8.41 -1.07 14.19
C TYR A 135 6.97 -0.63 13.92
N LEU A 136 6.11 -0.81 14.91
CA LEU A 136 4.74 -0.28 14.94
C LEU A 136 4.53 0.52 16.20
N ARG A 137 3.69 1.56 16.11
CA ARG A 137 3.30 2.35 17.28
C ARG A 137 1.85 2.75 17.21
N ASN A 138 1.32 3.12 18.36
CA ASN A 138 0.11 3.92 18.52
C ASN A 138 0.44 5.11 19.44
N ASP A 139 -0.56 5.77 20.01
CA ASP A 139 -0.41 6.86 20.96
C ASP A 139 0.17 6.44 22.33
N GLN A 140 0.19 5.16 22.66
CA GLN A 140 0.55 4.63 23.98
C GLN A 140 1.87 3.84 24.00
N GLU A 141 2.17 3.10 22.93
CA GLU A 141 3.29 2.16 22.88
C GLU A 141 3.98 2.11 21.50
N ILE A 142 5.17 1.52 21.48
CA ILE A 142 5.90 1.09 20.29
C ILE A 142 6.36 -0.35 20.49
N ALA A 143 6.10 -1.20 19.49
CA ALA A 143 6.54 -2.58 19.47
C ALA A 143 7.56 -2.80 18.34
N CYS A 144 8.47 -3.73 18.56
CA CYS A 144 9.52 -4.11 17.63
C CYS A 144 9.52 -5.62 17.41
N PHE A 145 9.29 -6.05 16.18
CA PHE A 145 9.26 -7.46 15.80
C PHE A 145 10.39 -7.78 14.85
N ARG A 146 11.25 -8.75 15.20
CA ARG A 146 12.21 -9.29 14.24
C ARG A 146 11.47 -10.21 13.28
N LEU A 147 11.53 -9.88 11.98
CA LEU A 147 10.95 -10.75 10.96
C LEU A 147 11.93 -11.91 10.69
N ALA A 148 11.42 -13.13 10.70
CA ALA A 148 12.22 -14.29 10.34
C ALA A 148 12.62 -14.18 8.86
N SER A 149 13.92 -14.11 8.59
CA SER A 149 14.42 -14.30 7.23
C SER A 149 14.43 -15.81 6.95
N ASN A 150 13.68 -16.25 5.94
CA ASN A 150 14.00 -17.52 5.31
C ASN A 150 15.31 -17.33 4.55
N SER A 151 16.44 -17.48 5.26
CA SER A 151 17.72 -17.67 4.61
C SER A 151 17.68 -19.04 3.96
N SER A 152 17.26 -19.12 2.70
CA SER A 152 17.65 -20.22 1.85
C SER A 152 19.18 -20.20 1.78
N ARG A 153 19.81 -21.20 2.40
CA ARG A 153 21.16 -21.63 2.03
C ARG A 153 21.12 -22.22 0.62
#